data_AF-A0A7C5Z771-F1
#
_entry.id   AF-A0A7C5Z771-F1
#
_cell.length_a   1.000
_cell.length_b   1.000
_cell.length_c   1.000
_cell.angle_alpha   90.00
_cell.angle_beta   90.00
_cell.angle_gamma   90.00
#
_symmetry.space_group_name_H-M   'P 1'
#
loop_
_entity.id
_entity.type
_entity.pdbx_description
1 polymer ?
#
loop_
_entity_poly.entity_id
_entity_poly.type
_entity_poly.pdbx_seq_one_letter_code
_entity_poly.pdbx_strand_id
1 'polypeptide(L)'
;MAGKRIKEYFVREARVLVERSCRDPEGFASYFAAREPRDEEILGLISVSILLSGKYHLADRYPTPAEALAALSTADRSEICQEFRRHLQACQRQLLLV
;
A
#
# COMPACT_ATOMS: atom_id res chain seq x y z
N MET A 1 4.26 0.80 21.81
CA MET A 1 3.17 1.78 21.60
C MET A 1 2.34 1.35 20.40
N ALA A 2 1.01 1.46 20.47
CA ALA A 2 0.09 0.91 19.46
C ALA A 2 0.31 1.46 18.04
N GLY A 3 0.63 2.75 17.90
CA GLY A 3 0.89 3.39 16.60
C GLY A 3 2.02 2.75 15.78
N LYS A 4 3.09 2.28 16.45
CA LYS A 4 4.20 1.60 15.78
C LYS A 4 3.75 0.30 15.08
N ARG A 5 2.87 -0.48 15.73
CA ARG A 5 2.36 -1.74 15.16
C ARG A 5 1.42 -1.50 13.97
N ILE A 6 0.60 -0.45 14.04
CA ILE A 6 -0.32 -0.07 12.95
C ILE A 6 0.51 0.35 11.72
N LYS A 7 1.53 1.19 11.91
CA LYS A 7 2.44 1.56 10.82
C LYS A 7 3.12 0.35 10.19
N GLU A 8 3.74 -0.51 11.01
CA GLU A 8 4.44 -1.71 10.53
C GLU A 8 3.52 -2.62 9.71
N TYR A 9 2.26 -2.76 10.13
CA TYR A 9 1.24 -3.48 9.37
C TYR A 9 1.04 -2.87 7.97
N PHE A 10 0.80 -1.56 7.89
CA PHE A 10 0.58 -0.91 6.59
C PHE A 10 1.82 -0.88 5.70
N VAL A 11 3.02 -0.75 6.27
CA VAL A 11 4.28 -0.90 5.52
C VAL A 11 4.36 -2.30 4.91
N ARG A 12 3.99 -3.34 5.65
CA ARG A 12 3.96 -4.71 5.13
C ARG A 12 2.90 -4.88 4.03
N GLU A 13 1.69 -4.38 4.22
CA GLU A 13 0.64 -4.47 3.20
C GLU A 13 1.01 -3.68 1.94
N ALA A 14 1.68 -2.52 2.05
CA ALA A 14 2.21 -1.78 0.90
C ALA A 14 3.17 -2.62 0.06
N ARG A 15 4.09 -3.35 0.70
CA ARG A 15 5.04 -4.27 0.04
C ARG A 15 4.31 -5.38 -0.71
N VAL A 16 3.43 -6.09 0.00
CA VAL A 16 2.65 -7.21 -0.57
C VAL A 16 1.80 -6.74 -1.74
N LEU A 17 1.19 -5.56 -1.63
CA LEU A 17 0.35 -4.98 -2.67
C LEU A 17 1.15 -4.70 -3.95
N VAL A 18 2.31 -4.07 -3.82
CA VAL A 18 3.22 -3.83 -4.94
C VAL A 18 3.68 -5.14 -5.56
N GLU A 19 4.23 -6.07 -4.77
CA GLU A 19 4.72 -7.37 -5.26
C GLU A 19 3.67 -8.14 -6.07
N ARG A 20 2.42 -8.15 -5.59
CA ARG A 20 1.30 -8.77 -6.31
C ARG A 20 1.05 -8.07 -7.63
N SER A 21 0.95 -6.76 -7.61
CA SER A 21 0.68 -6.00 -8.82
C SER A 21 1.81 -6.04 -9.85
N CYS A 22 3.07 -6.22 -9.43
CA CYS A 22 4.18 -6.34 -10.37
C CYS A 22 4.18 -7.67 -11.14
N ARG A 23 3.54 -8.70 -10.57
CA ARG A 23 3.41 -10.04 -11.18
C ARG A 23 2.14 -10.18 -12.02
N ASP A 24 1.24 -9.21 -11.93
CA ASP A 24 -0.02 -9.17 -12.64
C ASP A 24 0.08 -8.18 -13.81
N PRO A 25 0.01 -8.66 -15.07
CA PRO A 25 0.02 -7.78 -16.24
C PRO A 25 -1.10 -6.73 -16.25
N GLU A 26 -2.23 -7.01 -15.59
CA GLU A 26 -3.37 -6.11 -15.46
C GLU A 26 -3.35 -5.33 -14.14
N GLY A 27 -2.31 -5.50 -13.32
CA GLY A 27 -2.14 -4.81 -12.06
C GLY A 27 -1.85 -3.31 -12.22
N PHE A 28 -2.09 -2.54 -11.15
CA PHE A 28 -1.87 -1.08 -11.11
C PHE A 28 -0.40 -0.66 -11.34
N ALA A 29 0.57 -1.56 -11.21
CA ALA A 29 1.98 -1.24 -11.40
C ALA A 29 2.26 -0.68 -12.81
N SER A 30 1.55 -1.19 -13.83
CA SER A 30 1.60 -0.68 -15.21
C SER A 30 1.03 0.72 -15.32
N TYR A 31 -0.04 1.03 -14.58
CA TYR A 31 -0.65 2.36 -14.52
C TYR A 31 0.32 3.44 -14.01
N PHE A 32 1.27 3.08 -13.14
CA PHE A 32 2.32 3.97 -12.64
C PHE A 32 3.66 3.84 -13.38
N ALA A 33 3.70 3.19 -14.56
CA ALA A 33 4.95 3.08 -15.32
C ALA A 33 5.48 4.45 -15.80
N ALA A 34 4.58 5.41 -16.07
CA ALA A 34 4.93 6.72 -16.62
C ALA A 34 4.99 7.84 -15.57
N ARG A 35 4.63 7.57 -14.30
CA ARG A 35 4.56 8.60 -13.25
C ARG A 35 4.66 8.01 -11.86
N GLU A 36 5.09 8.82 -10.90
CA GLU A 36 5.02 8.43 -9.50
C GLU A 36 3.59 8.52 -8.95
N PRO A 37 3.17 7.57 -8.10
CA PRO A 37 1.89 7.64 -7.41
C PRO A 37 1.91 8.73 -6.33
N ARG A 38 0.79 9.46 -6.18
CA ARG A 38 0.58 10.44 -5.09
C ARG A 38 0.26 9.73 -3.78
N ASP A 39 0.48 10.40 -2.65
CA ASP A 39 0.24 9.81 -1.32
C ASP A 39 -1.22 9.35 -1.17
N GLU A 40 -2.19 10.12 -1.63
CA GLU A 40 -3.62 9.78 -1.53
C GLU A 40 -3.97 8.54 -2.36
N GLU A 41 -3.33 8.38 -3.53
CA GLU A 41 -3.52 7.21 -4.40
C GLU A 41 -2.96 5.95 -3.74
N ILE A 42 -1.78 6.04 -3.12
CA ILE A 42 -1.15 4.93 -2.40
C ILE A 42 -2.02 4.50 -1.22
N LEU A 43 -2.41 5.45 -0.36
CA LEU A 43 -3.21 5.17 0.83
C LEU A 43 -4.59 4.59 0.45
N GLY A 44 -5.21 5.12 -0.61
CA GLY A 44 -6.46 4.60 -1.16
C GLY A 44 -6.33 3.17 -1.67
N LEU A 45 -5.30 2.87 -2.46
CA LEU A 45 -5.03 1.51 -2.98
C LEU A 45 -4.80 0.51 -1.85
N ILE A 46 -4.01 0.88 -0.83
CA ILE A 46 -3.78 0.03 0.35
C ILE A 46 -5.10 -0.25 1.07
N SER A 47 -5.88 0.80 1.36
CA SER A 47 -7.16 0.67 2.06
C SER A 47 -8.15 -0.24 1.32
N VAL A 48 -8.34 0.01 0.02
CA VAL A 48 -9.26 -0.77 -0.82
C VAL A 48 -8.78 -2.21 -0.95
N SER A 49 -7.48 -2.43 -1.16
CA SER A 49 -6.93 -3.79 -1.28
C SER A 49 -7.14 -4.61 -0.01
N ILE A 50 -6.90 -4.02 1.17
CA ILE A 50 -7.12 -4.71 2.46
C ILE A 50 -8.60 -5.06 2.62
N LEU A 51 -9.51 -4.11 2.30
CA LEU A 51 -10.95 -4.33 2.38
C LEU A 51 -11.42 -5.45 1.44
N LEU A 52 -10.96 -5.46 0.19
CA LEU A 52 -11.33 -6.47 -0.80
C LEU A 52 -10.70 -7.83 -0.53
N SER A 53 -9.56 -7.89 0.14
CA SER A 53 -8.88 -9.16 0.45
C SER A 53 -9.62 -10.06 1.44
N GLY A 54 -10.72 -9.60 2.05
CA GLY A 54 -11.47 -10.35 3.05
C GLY A 54 -10.72 -10.58 4.37
N LYS A 55 -9.44 -10.17 4.46
CA LYS A 55 -8.68 -10.10 5.72
C LYS A 55 -9.34 -9.17 6.74
N TYR A 56 -10.21 -8.29 6.26
CA TYR A 56 -11.04 -7.41 7.07
C TYR A 56 -12.44 -8.01 7.24
N HIS A 57 -12.68 -8.75 8.32
CA HIS A 57 -14.03 -9.20 8.66
C HIS A 57 -14.86 -7.99 9.10
N LEU A 58 -15.73 -7.52 8.21
CA LEU A 58 -16.58 -6.33 8.33
C LEU A 58 -17.53 -6.33 9.55
N ALA A 59 -17.73 -7.47 10.21
CA ALA A 59 -18.83 -7.61 11.16
C ALA A 59 -18.67 -6.81 12.47
N ASP A 60 -17.45 -6.63 13.03
CA ASP A 60 -17.35 -6.11 14.42
C ASP A 60 -16.03 -5.40 14.79
N ARG A 61 -15.19 -4.97 13.84
CA ARG A 61 -13.90 -4.33 14.18
C ARG A 61 -13.78 -2.92 13.60
N TYR A 62 -13.92 -1.94 14.49
CA TYR A 62 -13.40 -0.59 14.35
C TYR A 62 -11.89 -0.62 14.70
N PRO A 63 -11.04 0.22 14.08
CA PRO A 63 -11.26 1.12 12.94
C PRO A 63 -10.97 0.46 11.58
N THR A 64 -11.73 0.84 10.54
CA THR A 64 -11.52 0.43 9.13
C THR A 64 -10.09 0.72 8.65
N PRO A 65 -9.59 0.09 7.58
CA PRO A 65 -8.25 0.39 7.06
C PRO A 65 -8.05 1.88 6.75
N ALA A 66 -9.06 2.55 6.19
CA ALA A 66 -9.03 3.99 5.92
C ALA A 66 -8.95 4.82 7.22
N GLU A 67 -9.77 4.51 8.22
CA GLU A 67 -9.75 5.19 9.52
C GLU A 67 -8.43 4.95 10.27
N ALA A 68 -7.91 3.72 10.22
CA ALA A 68 -6.63 3.37 10.82
C ALA A 68 -5.47 4.11 10.18
N LEU A 69 -5.48 4.28 8.85
CA LEU A 69 -4.51 5.13 8.13
C LEU A 69 -4.67 6.61 8.50
N ALA A 70 -5.90 7.11 8.59
CA ALA A 70 -6.18 8.50 8.94
C ALA A 70 -5.76 8.84 10.39
N ALA A 71 -5.77 7.86 11.29
CA ALA A 71 -5.31 8.02 12.67
C ALA A 71 -3.78 8.08 12.82
N LEU A 72 -3.01 7.72 11.79
CA LEU A 72 -1.55 7.82 11.81
C LEU A 72 -1.09 9.27 11.63
N SER A 73 0.08 9.57 12.19
CA SER A 73 0.73 10.86 11.96
C SER A 73 1.05 11.05 10.47
N THR A 74 1.19 12.30 10.03
CA THR A 74 1.61 12.59 8.65
C THR A 74 2.96 11.95 8.34
N ALA A 75 3.90 11.95 9.28
CA ALA A 75 5.21 11.33 9.10
C ALA A 75 5.09 9.82 8.87
N ASP A 76 4.28 9.12 9.67
CA ASP A 76 4.08 7.67 9.52
C ASP A 76 3.41 7.33 8.18
N ARG A 77 2.43 8.14 7.74
CA ARG A 77 1.81 7.98 6.41
C ARG A 77 2.82 8.20 5.29
N SER A 78 3.66 9.24 5.39
CA SER A 78 4.72 9.50 4.42
C SER A 78 5.73 8.36 4.34
N GLU A 79 6.10 7.73 5.47
CA GLU A 79 6.96 6.53 5.47
C GLU A 79 6.31 5.35 4.73
N ILE A 80 5.02 5.09 4.95
CA ILE A 80 4.28 4.04 4.23
C ILE A 80 4.31 4.31 2.72
N CYS A 81 4.05 5.55 2.32
CA CYS A 81 4.06 5.96 0.91
C CYS A 81 5.46 5.87 0.27
N GLN A 82 6.50 6.25 1.01
CA GLN A 82 7.89 6.11 0.55
C GLN A 82 8.28 4.65 0.34
N GLU A 83 7.93 3.76 1.27
CA GLU A 83 8.17 2.33 1.09
C GLU A 83 7.42 1.81 -0.13
N PHE A 84 6.14 2.13 -0.31
CA PHE A 84 5.39 1.74 -1.52
C PHE A 84 6.13 2.15 -2.81
N ARG A 85 6.53 3.43 -2.93
CA ARG A 85 7.26 3.93 -4.12
C ARG A 85 8.57 3.19 -4.34
N ARG A 86 9.34 2.98 -3.26
CA ARG A 86 10.62 2.27 -3.33
C ARG A 86 10.46 0.85 -3.88
N HIS A 87 9.45 0.11 -3.42
CA HIS A 87 9.17 -1.24 -3.92
C HIS A 87 8.67 -1.21 -5.35
N LEU A 88 7.81 -0.24 -5.71
CA LEU A 88 7.29 -0.11 -7.08
C LEU A 88 8.42 0.16 -8.08
N GLN A 89 9.32 1.10 -7.76
CA GLN A 89 10.50 1.39 -8.57
C GLN A 89 11.45 0.18 -8.68
N ALA A 90 11.56 -0.63 -7.62
CA ALA A 90 12.38 -1.84 -7.64
C ALA A 90 11.79 -2.90 -8.59
N CYS A 91 10.47 -3.12 -8.54
CA CYS A 91 9.77 -3.98 -9.49
C CYS A 91 9.92 -3.51 -10.94
N GLN A 92 9.67 -2.23 -11.20
CA GLN A 92 9.73 -1.68 -12.56
C GLN A 92 11.13 -1.84 -13.16
N ARG A 93 12.18 -1.63 -12.36
CA ARG A 93 13.56 -1.91 -12.77
C ARG A 93 13.81 -3.38 -13.11
N GLN A 94 13.23 -4.32 -12.35
CA GLN A 94 13.36 -5.75 -12.65
C GLN A 94 12.65 -6.13 -13.96
N LEU A 95 11.49 -5.55 -14.24
CA LEU A 95 10.74 -5.81 -15.48
C LEU A 95 11.44 -5.27 -16.74
N LEU A 96 12.29 -4.23 -16.62
CA LEU A 96 13.10 -3.70 -17.73
C LEU A 96 14.34 -4.55 -18.07
N LEU A 97 14.68 -5.52 -17.22
CA LEU A 97 15.84 -6.41 -17.39
C LEU A 97 15.48 -7.79 -17.98
N VAL A 98 14.20 -8.02 -18.25
CA VAL A 98 13.64 -9.25 -18.86
C VAL A 98 13.21 -8.95 -20.28
#